data_AF-A0A2V7N9T4-F1
#
_entry.id   AF-A0A2V7N9T4-F1
#
_cell.length_a   1.000
_cell.length_b   1.000
_cell.length_c   1.000
_cell.angle_alpha   90.00
_cell.angle_beta   90.00
_cell.angle_gamma   90.00
#
_symmetry.space_group_name_H-M   'P 1'
#
loop_
_entity.id
_entity.type
_entity.pdbx_description
1 polymer ?
#
loop_
_entity_poly.entity_id
_entity_poly.type
_entity_poly.pdbx_seq_one_letter_code
_entity_poly.pdbx_strand_id
1 'polypeptide(L)'
;TDGRLFPSAVTVRINDVVAGRAMLQDDPADHRGILSWHFQKRDRRLREAGSYGTLLRVPVPRAALERAAALGQLIIRLEVDPALPGGLAIYGRRFGRYPLDPTVMFVSKP
;
A
#
# COMPACT_ATOMS: atom_id res chain seq x y z
N THR A 1 -7.87 0.36 -21.32
CA THR A 1 -8.00 0.89 -19.96
C THR A 1 -9.46 0.87 -19.61
N ASP A 2 -9.83 0.39 -18.42
CA ASP A 2 -11.21 0.42 -17.98
C ASP A 2 -11.70 1.87 -17.86
N GLY A 3 -12.97 2.12 -18.20
CA GLY A 3 -13.55 3.46 -18.18
C GLY A 3 -13.94 3.97 -16.78
N ARG A 4 -13.85 3.10 -15.75
CA ARG A 4 -14.22 3.41 -14.37
C ARG A 4 -12.99 3.36 -13.47
N LEU A 5 -12.80 4.41 -12.69
CA LEU A 5 -11.74 4.50 -11.68
C LEU A 5 -12.26 4.10 -10.29
N PHE A 6 -11.36 3.62 -9.45
CA PHE A 6 -11.60 3.24 -8.06
C PHE A 6 -10.69 4.03 -7.10
N PRO A 7 -10.89 5.34 -6.94
CA PRO A 7 -10.04 6.17 -6.11
C PRO A 7 -10.27 5.91 -4.61
N SER A 8 -9.23 6.08 -3.81
CA SER A 8 -9.26 5.91 -2.35
C SER A 8 -8.33 6.91 -1.66
N ALA A 9 -8.75 7.48 -0.54
CA ALA A 9 -7.89 8.33 0.28
C ALA A 9 -7.38 7.52 1.48
N VAL A 10 -6.06 7.50 1.67
CA VAL A 10 -5.40 6.65 2.67
C VAL A 10 -4.60 7.52 3.64
N THR A 11 -4.82 7.30 4.93
CA THR A 11 -3.97 7.84 6.00
C THR A 11 -3.07 6.72 6.52
N VAL A 12 -1.77 7.02 6.61
CA VAL A 12 -0.78 6.13 7.23
C VAL A 12 -0.43 6.69 8.61
N ARG A 13 -0.67 5.90 9.64
CA ARG A 13 -0.29 6.21 11.02
C ARG A 13 0.79 5.24 11.49
N ILE A 14 1.76 5.77 12.22
CA ILE A 14 2.81 4.97 12.85
C ILE A 14 2.82 5.33 14.34
N ASN A 15 2.57 4.34 15.21
CA ASN A 15 2.44 4.51 16.66
C ASN A 15 1.55 5.72 17.03
N ASP A 16 0.36 5.79 16.42
CA ASP A 16 -0.64 6.85 16.58
C ASP A 16 -0.17 8.27 16.20
N VAL A 17 0.93 8.42 15.46
CA VAL A 17 1.32 9.67 14.78
C VAL A 17 0.96 9.59 13.30
N VAL A 18 0.39 10.65 12.73
CA VAL A 18 0.11 10.69 11.29
C VAL A 18 1.44 10.81 10.56
N ALA A 19 1.79 9.79 9.78
CA ALA A 19 3.05 9.73 9.03
C ALA A 19 2.88 10.23 7.59
N GLY A 20 1.70 10.05 7.00
CA GLY A 20 1.40 10.55 5.67
C GLY A 20 -0.06 10.39 5.30
N ARG A 21 -0.47 11.14 4.27
CA ARG A 21 -1.75 10.98 3.58
C ARG A 21 -1.46 10.83 2.09
N ALA A 22 -2.16 9.91 1.44
CA ALA A 22 -2.01 9.66 0.02
C ALA A 22 -3.39 9.45 -0.62
N MET A 23 -3.60 10.07 -1.78
CA MET A 23 -4.73 9.75 -2.64
C MET A 23 -4.27 8.71 -3.66
N LEU A 24 -4.88 7.53 -3.61
CA LEU A 24 -4.77 6.52 -4.65
C LEU A 24 -5.79 6.88 -5.73
N GLN A 25 -5.31 7.16 -6.94
CA GLN A 25 -6.16 7.65 -8.03
C GLN A 25 -7.07 6.56 -8.61
N ASP A 26 -6.65 5.31 -8.53
CA ASP A 26 -7.32 4.17 -9.13
C ASP A 26 -6.80 2.83 -8.57
N ASP A 27 -7.49 1.74 -8.91
CA ASP A 27 -7.00 0.35 -8.83
C ASP A 27 -6.79 -0.22 -10.24
N PRO A 28 -5.69 0.15 -10.91
CA PRO A 28 -5.53 -0.08 -12.34
C PRO A 28 -5.04 -1.50 -12.64
N ALA A 29 -5.54 -2.05 -13.75
CA ALA A 29 -5.15 -3.37 -14.26
C ALA A 29 -4.62 -3.32 -15.71
N ASP A 30 -3.38 -3.80 -15.91
CA ASP A 30 -2.79 -4.04 -17.24
C ASP A 30 -1.56 -4.97 -17.14
N HIS A 31 -0.75 -5.03 -18.21
CA HIS A 31 0.46 -5.86 -18.28
C HIS A 31 1.49 -5.56 -17.17
N ARG A 32 1.46 -4.39 -16.53
CA ARG A 32 2.33 -4.05 -15.40
C ARG A 32 2.02 -4.88 -14.15
N GLY A 33 0.82 -5.45 -14.04
CA GLY A 33 0.43 -6.36 -12.96
C GLY A 33 0.70 -7.83 -13.27
N ILE A 34 1.78 -8.12 -14.00
CA ILE A 34 2.15 -9.49 -14.38
C ILE A 34 2.30 -10.41 -13.16
N LEU A 35 2.73 -9.89 -12.00
CA LEU A 35 2.83 -10.70 -10.78
C LEU A 35 1.44 -11.11 -10.29
N SER A 36 0.47 -10.20 -10.28
CA SER A 36 -0.91 -10.53 -9.92
C SER A 36 -1.49 -11.58 -10.86
N TRP A 37 -1.23 -11.47 -12.17
CA TRP A 37 -1.64 -12.48 -13.13
C TRP A 37 -0.97 -13.83 -12.88
N HIS A 38 0.33 -13.85 -12.59
CA HIS A 38 1.11 -15.08 -12.43
C HIS A 38 0.77 -15.83 -11.13
N PHE A 39 0.54 -15.09 -10.05
CA PHE A 39 0.32 -15.63 -8.70
C PHE A 39 -1.15 -15.67 -8.27
N GLN A 40 -2.10 -15.26 -9.12
CA GLN A 40 -3.53 -15.40 -8.83
C GLN A 40 -3.91 -16.86 -8.56
N LYS A 41 -5.00 -17.04 -7.80
CA LYS A 41 -5.58 -18.37 -7.57
C LYS A 41 -5.97 -18.99 -8.91
N ARG A 42 -5.61 -20.26 -9.11
CA ARG A 42 -6.01 -21.03 -10.30
C ARG A 42 -7.38 -21.65 -10.11
N ASP A 43 -8.38 -20.82 -9.82
CA ASP A 43 -9.78 -21.21 -9.57
C ASP A 43 -10.69 -20.99 -10.80
N ARG A 44 -10.08 -20.81 -11.99
CA ARG A 44 -10.75 -20.45 -13.25
C ARG A 44 -11.49 -19.10 -13.19
N ARG A 45 -11.13 -18.20 -12.27
CA ARG A 45 -11.61 -16.82 -12.22
C ARG A 45 -10.44 -15.86 -12.33
N LEU A 46 -10.63 -14.76 -13.05
CA LEU A 46 -9.69 -13.65 -13.07
C LEU A 46 -9.99 -12.75 -11.88
N ARG A 47 -9.23 -12.92 -10.81
CA ARG A 47 -9.30 -12.06 -9.62
C ARG A 47 -8.07 -11.19 -9.62
N GLU A 48 -8.26 -9.88 -9.74
CA GLU A 48 -7.16 -8.91 -9.72
C GLU A 48 -6.08 -9.18 -10.78
N ALA A 49 -6.43 -9.89 -11.85
CA ALA A 49 -5.49 -10.30 -12.87
C ALA A 49 -5.02 -9.05 -13.62
N GLY A 50 -3.74 -8.71 -13.45
CA GLY A 50 -3.17 -7.49 -14.02
C GLY A 50 -3.28 -6.25 -13.13
N SER A 51 -4.01 -6.30 -11.99
CA SER A 51 -4.02 -5.20 -11.02
C SER A 51 -2.62 -4.95 -10.49
N TYR A 52 -2.14 -3.70 -10.46
CA TYR A 52 -0.72 -3.44 -10.26
C TYR A 52 -0.35 -2.46 -9.14
N GLY A 53 -1.32 -1.73 -8.59
CA GLY A 53 -1.16 -0.89 -7.40
C GLY A 53 -0.15 0.27 -7.54
N THR A 54 0.04 1.00 -6.44
CA THR A 54 0.95 2.14 -6.34
C THR A 54 1.95 1.93 -5.21
N LEU A 55 3.23 2.25 -5.43
CA LEU A 55 4.26 2.19 -4.39
C LEU A 55 4.22 3.47 -3.54
N LEU A 56 3.82 3.33 -2.28
CA LEU A 56 3.88 4.42 -1.31
C LEU A 56 5.20 4.38 -0.54
N ARG A 57 5.85 5.55 -0.43
CA ARG A 57 7.03 5.75 0.43
C ARG A 57 6.65 6.80 1.47
N VAL A 58 6.59 6.38 2.73
CA VAL A 58 6.17 7.24 3.83
C VAL A 58 7.33 7.37 4.83
N PRO A 59 7.85 8.59 5.07
CA PRO A 59 8.87 8.79 6.08
C PRO A 59 8.29 8.51 7.46
N VAL A 60 9.06 7.84 8.32
CA VAL A 60 8.66 7.64 9.72
C VAL A 60 8.93 8.93 10.50
N PRO A 61 7.91 9.58 11.10
CA PRO A 61 8.14 10.79 11.90
C PRO A 61 8.98 10.49 13.14
N ARG A 62 9.81 11.45 13.57
CA ARG A 62 10.62 11.32 14.79
C ARG A 62 9.77 10.94 16.02
N ALA A 63 8.64 11.61 16.22
CA ALA A 63 7.73 11.31 17.32
C ALA A 63 7.18 9.88 17.28
N ALA A 64 7.01 9.29 16.09
CA ALA A 64 6.59 7.90 15.94
C ALA A 64 7.71 6.94 16.35
N LEU A 65 8.97 7.24 15.98
CA LEU A 65 10.15 6.46 16.39
C LEU A 65 10.36 6.49 17.90
N GLU A 66 10.20 7.66 18.54
CA GLU A 66 10.30 7.79 20.00
C GLU A 66 9.25 6.95 20.72
N ARG A 67 8.00 6.96 20.22
CA ARG A 67 6.93 6.08 20.73
C ARG A 67 7.23 4.61 20.49
N ALA A 68 7.74 4.26 19.31
CA ALA A 68 8.11 2.89 18.98
C ALA A 68 9.23 2.37 19.90
N ALA A 69 10.22 3.21 20.21
CA ALA A 69 11.29 2.88 21.15
C ALA A 69 10.76 2.66 22.57
N ALA A 70 9.82 3.51 23.04
CA ALA A 70 9.19 3.34 24.35
C ALA A 70 8.28 2.09 24.44
N LEU A 71 7.58 1.76 23.37
CA LEU A 71 6.67 0.61 23.29
C LEU A 71 7.39 -0.71 22.95
N GLY A 72 8.61 -0.65 22.42
CA GLY A 72 9.33 -1.81 21.86
C GLY A 72 8.70 -2.36 20.57
N GLN A 73 7.80 -1.60 19.93
CA GLN A 73 7.03 -2.06 18.76
C GLN A 73 6.79 -0.91 17.77
N LEU A 74 6.95 -1.19 16.48
CA LEU A 74 6.56 -0.30 15.40
C LEU A 74 5.19 -0.72 14.88
N ILE A 75 4.15 0.05 15.22
CA ILE A 75 2.77 -0.27 14.83
C ILE A 75 2.38 0.63 13.67
N ILE A 76 2.10 0.03 12.50
CA ILE A 76 1.68 0.74 11.29
C ILE A 76 0.18 0.48 11.08
N ARG A 77 -0.60 1.55 11.05
CA ARG A 77 -2.03 1.50 10.74
C ARG A 77 -2.29 2.21 9.41
N LEU A 78 -3.00 1.53 8.53
CA LEU A 78 -3.43 2.03 7.24
C LEU A 78 -4.94 2.21 7.29
N GLU A 79 -5.42 3.43 7.05
CA GLU A 79 -6.82 3.80 7.21
C GLU A 79 -7.34 4.36 5.89
N VAL A 80 -8.50 3.88 5.47
CA VAL A 80 -9.23 4.48 4.36
C VAL A 80 -10.09 5.59 4.94
N ASP A 81 -10.01 6.79 4.36
CA ASP A 81 -10.82 7.93 4.77
C ASP A 81 -12.29 7.65 4.46
N PRO A 82 -13.21 7.81 5.43
CA PRO A 82 -14.63 7.59 5.22
C PRO A 82 -15.24 8.53 4.16
N ALA A 83 -14.62 9.68 3.88
CA ALA A 83 -15.06 10.61 2.83
C ALA A 83 -14.75 10.09 1.41
N LEU A 84 -13.79 9.18 1.24
CA LEU A 84 -13.47 8.54 -0.04
C LEU A 84 -13.17 7.05 0.16
N PRO A 85 -14.21 6.24 0.44
CA PRO A 85 -14.07 4.86 0.91
C PRO A 85 -13.86 3.86 -0.24
N GLY A 86 -12.84 4.08 -1.07
CA GLY A 86 -12.51 3.21 -2.21
C GLY A 86 -11.94 1.84 -1.83
N GLY A 87 -11.70 1.59 -0.53
CA GLY A 87 -11.05 0.39 -0.03
C GLY A 87 -9.52 0.49 -0.08
N LEU A 88 -8.86 -0.59 0.33
CA LEU A 88 -7.40 -0.70 0.33
C LEU A 88 -6.99 -2.18 0.20
N ALA A 89 -6.15 -2.46 -0.79
CA ALA A 89 -5.44 -3.73 -0.91
C ALA A 89 -3.94 -3.52 -0.65
N ILE A 90 -3.32 -4.45 0.07
CA ILE A 90 -1.89 -4.42 0.38
C ILE A 90 -1.22 -5.54 -0.39
N TYR A 91 -0.25 -5.21 -1.23
CA TYR A 91 0.46 -6.16 -2.05
C TYR A 91 1.79 -6.54 -1.41
N GLY A 92 2.11 -7.83 -1.44
CA GLY A 92 3.44 -8.36 -1.13
C GLY A 92 4.24 -8.65 -2.40
N ARG A 93 5.43 -9.22 -2.25
CA ARG A 93 6.39 -9.44 -3.36
C ARG A 93 5.92 -10.29 -4.53
N ARG A 94 4.78 -10.96 -4.40
CA ARG A 94 4.17 -11.84 -5.41
C ARG A 94 2.90 -11.23 -6.02
N PHE A 95 2.68 -9.93 -5.87
CA PHE A 95 1.46 -9.30 -6.36
C PHE A 95 1.74 -7.87 -6.85
N GLY A 96 1.07 -7.48 -7.92
CA GLY A 96 1.12 -6.16 -8.50
C GLY A 96 2.33 -5.86 -9.39
N ARG A 97 2.75 -4.60 -9.38
CA ARG A 97 3.90 -4.10 -10.17
C ARG A 97 5.25 -4.34 -9.49
N TYR A 98 5.27 -4.33 -8.16
CA TYR A 98 6.50 -4.22 -7.38
C TYR A 98 6.80 -5.53 -6.65
N PRO A 99 7.94 -6.19 -6.92
CA PRO A 99 8.28 -7.46 -6.29
C PRO A 99 8.87 -7.27 -4.89
N LEU A 100 8.20 -6.52 -4.03
CA LEU A 100 8.62 -6.24 -2.66
C LEU A 100 7.47 -6.42 -1.66
N ASP A 101 7.81 -6.91 -0.47
CA ASP A 101 6.89 -6.92 0.67
C ASP A 101 6.87 -5.51 1.32
N PRO A 102 5.81 -5.14 2.07
CA PRO A 102 5.85 -3.95 2.91
C PRO A 102 7.09 -3.96 3.79
N THR A 103 7.96 -2.95 3.63
CA THR A 103 9.31 -2.95 4.19
C THR A 103 9.58 -1.66 4.93
N VAL A 104 10.24 -1.77 6.09
CA VAL A 104 10.81 -0.63 6.83
C VAL A 104 12.30 -0.59 6.54
N MET A 105 12.81 0.58 6.16
CA MET A 105 14.20 0.74 5.72
C MET A 105 14.88 1.88 6.47
N PHE A 106 16.14 1.68 6.84
CA PHE A 106 17.03 2.79 7.15
C PHE A 106 17.61 3.32 5.85
N VAL A 107 17.48 4.63 5.62
CA VAL A 107 18.04 5.32 4.46
C VAL A 107 19.06 6.32 4.95
N SER A 108 20.27 6.30 4.37
CA SER A 108 21.23 7.38 4.57
C SER A 108 20.65 8.65 3.94
N LYS A 109 20.72 9.78 4.66
CA LYS A 109 20.47 11.06 4.00
C LYS A 109 21.62 11.32 3.02
N PRO A 110 21.33 11.69 1.76
CA PRO A 110 22.37 12.16 0.85
C PRO A 110 23.04 13.43 1.37
#